data_AF-A0A846CTP4-F1
#
_entry.id   AF-A0A846CTP4-F1
#
_cell.length_a   1.000
_cell.length_b   1.000
_cell.length_c   1.000
_cell.angle_alpha   90.00
_cell.angle_beta   90.00
_cell.angle_gamma   90.00
#
_symmetry.space_group_name_H-M   'P 1'
#
loop_
_entity.id
_entity.type
_entity.pdbx_description
1 polymer ?
#
loop_
_entity_poly.entity_id
_entity_poly.type
_entity_poly.pdbx_seq_one_letter_code
_entity_poly.pdbx_strand_id
1 'polypeptide(L)'
;MSQQDRRLEVSEAAWRVIVREGLDRTSMRAIAQELGCTTGVVTHHFRDKQELILFALNQVTQRLQKTMQAATEHARGVDRLVEMLSAFLPLETE
;
A
#
# COMPACT_ATOMS: atom_id res chain seq x y z
N MET A 1 10.47 -16.71 -7.80
CA MET A 1 9.88 -15.54 -7.11
C MET A 1 10.43 -15.52 -5.70
N SER A 2 10.97 -14.39 -5.24
CA SER A 2 11.47 -14.28 -3.87
C SER A 2 10.30 -14.23 -2.88
N GLN A 3 10.55 -14.57 -1.61
CA GLN A 3 9.54 -14.47 -0.55
C GLN A 3 8.99 -13.03 -0.42
N GLN A 4 9.83 -12.03 -0.74
CA GLN A 4 9.47 -10.61 -0.70
C GLN A 4 8.49 -10.23 -1.81
N ASP A 5 8.68 -10.75 -3.04
CA ASP A 5 7.77 -10.51 -4.17
C ASP A 5 6.35 -11.00 -3.84
N ARG A 6 6.25 -12.16 -3.17
CA ARG A 6 4.94 -12.72 -2.79
C ARG A 6 4.27 -11.92 -1.67
N ARG A 7 5.03 -11.41 -0.70
CA ARG A 7 4.49 -10.50 0.33
C ARG A 7 3.95 -9.21 -0.29
N LEU A 8 4.63 -8.66 -1.30
CA LEU A 8 4.18 -7.49 -2.03
C LEU A 8 2.86 -7.75 -2.75
N GLU A 9 2.78 -8.84 -3.51
CA GLU A 9 1.57 -9.22 -4.25
C GLU A 9 0.34 -9.39 -3.32
N VAL A 10 0.55 -10.02 -2.16
CA VAL A 10 -0.49 -10.18 -1.15
C VAL A 10 -0.93 -8.83 -0.58
N SER A 11 0.01 -7.90 -0.37
CA SER A 11 -0.30 -6.56 0.12
C SER A 11 -1.07 -5.71 -0.89
N GLU A 12 -0.77 -5.85 -2.18
CA GLU A 12 -1.52 -5.19 -3.26
C GLU A 12 -2.94 -5.73 -3.38
N ALA A 13 -3.13 -7.05 -3.26
CA ALA A 13 -4.45 -7.65 -3.23
C ALA A 13 -5.26 -7.14 -2.03
N ALA A 14 -4.63 -7.06 -0.86
CA ALA A 14 -5.29 -6.49 0.30
C ALA A 14 -5.68 -5.03 0.13
N TRP A 15 -4.83 -4.22 -0.51
CA TRP A 15 -5.19 -2.84 -0.86
C TRP A 15 -6.45 -2.79 -1.72
N ARG A 16 -6.55 -3.63 -2.76
CA ARG A 16 -7.75 -3.70 -3.62
C ARG A 16 -9.01 -4.09 -2.85
N VAL A 17 -8.92 -5.09 -1.97
CA VAL A 17 -10.03 -5.50 -1.11
C VAL A 17 -10.43 -4.38 -0.15
N ILE A 18 -9.46 -3.69 0.45
CA ILE A 18 -9.71 -2.55 1.35
C ILE A 18 -10.43 -1.41 0.63
N VAL A 19 -9.99 -1.05 -0.57
CA VAL A 19 -10.63 0.01 -1.36
C VAL A 19 -12.07 -0.36 -1.73
N ARG A 20 -12.31 -1.63 -2.09
CA ARG A 20 -13.63 -2.11 -2.51
C ARG A 20 -14.61 -2.30 -1.35
N GLU A 21 -14.14 -2.88 -0.25
CA GLU A 21 -14.99 -3.41 0.81
C GLU A 21 -14.83 -2.66 2.14
N GLY A 22 -13.78 -1.86 2.29
CA GLY A 22 -13.42 -1.20 3.54
C GLY A 22 -12.50 -2.04 4.44
N LEU A 23 -11.77 -1.36 5.32
CA LEU A 23 -10.82 -1.96 6.26
C LEU A 23 -11.46 -3.03 7.15
N ASP A 24 -12.64 -2.76 7.70
CA ASP A 24 -13.30 -3.67 8.66
C ASP A 24 -13.72 -4.99 8.02
N ARG A 25 -14.27 -4.93 6.80
CA ARG A 25 -14.74 -6.11 6.06
C ARG A 25 -13.63 -6.91 5.38
N THR A 26 -12.44 -6.32 5.24
CA THR A 26 -11.26 -7.02 4.73
C THR A 26 -10.90 -8.19 5.65
N SER A 27 -10.66 -9.37 5.07
CA SER A 27 -10.28 -10.59 5.79
C SER A 27 -9.22 -11.38 5.03
N MET A 28 -8.47 -12.24 5.74
CA MET A 28 -7.46 -13.12 5.13
C MET A 28 -8.05 -13.97 3.99
N ARG A 29 -9.31 -14.40 4.14
CA ARG A 29 -10.03 -15.18 3.12
C ARG A 29 -10.36 -14.34 1.88
N ALA A 30 -10.86 -13.12 2.07
CA ALA A 30 -11.19 -12.23 0.95
C ALA A 30 -9.92 -11.89 0.13
N ILE A 31 -8.79 -11.69 0.82
CA ILE A 31 -7.49 -11.43 0.18
C ILE A 31 -7.00 -12.68 -0.59
N ALA A 32 -7.15 -13.87 -0.01
CA ALA A 32 -6.79 -15.11 -0.70
C ALA A 32 -7.63 -15.32 -1.96
N GLN A 33 -8.94 -15.02 -1.90
CA GLN A 33 -9.83 -15.06 -3.05
C GLN A 33 -9.44 -14.06 -4.15
N GLU A 34 -9.08 -12.83 -3.77
CA GLU A 34 -8.57 -11.80 -4.70
C GLU A 34 -7.31 -12.26 -5.45
N LEU A 35 -6.48 -13.10 -4.81
CA LEU A 35 -5.26 -13.68 -5.41
C LEU A 35 -5.48 -15.02 -6.12
N GLY A 36 -6.69 -15.56 -6.08
CA GLY A 36 -6.97 -16.92 -6.57
C GLY A 36 -6.17 -18.01 -5.85
N CYS A 37 -5.81 -17.81 -4.58
CA CYS A 37 -5.06 -18.78 -3.78
C CYS A 37 -5.81 -19.20 -2.51
N THR A 38 -5.25 -20.15 -1.76
CA THR A 38 -5.84 -20.60 -0.50
C THR A 38 -5.48 -19.64 0.64
N THR A 39 -6.33 -19.55 1.65
CA THR A 39 -6.05 -18.76 2.86
C THR A 39 -4.73 -19.18 3.52
N GLY A 40 -4.37 -20.47 3.43
CA GLY A 40 -3.12 -21.04 3.95
C GLY A 40 -1.86 -20.35 3.38
N VAL A 41 -1.89 -20.00 2.08
CA VAL A 41 -0.79 -19.28 1.42
C VAL A 41 -0.63 -17.89 2.01
N VAL A 42 -1.72 -17.17 2.24
CA VAL A 42 -1.68 -15.82 2.84
C VAL A 42 -1.19 -15.90 4.29
N THR A 43 -1.69 -16.86 5.08
CA THR A 43 -1.28 -17.04 6.47
C THR A 43 0.18 -17.50 6.64
N HIS A 44 0.77 -18.10 5.60
CA HIS A 44 2.19 -18.41 5.58
C HIS A 44 3.07 -17.15 5.51
N HIS A 45 2.56 -16.08 4.90
CA HIS A 45 3.27 -14.81 4.73
C HIS A 45 2.96 -13.77 5.81
N PHE A 46 1.75 -13.81 6.36
CA PHE A 46 1.26 -12.88 7.38
C PHE A 46 0.51 -13.64 8.45
N ARG A 47 0.86 -13.39 9.71
CA ARG A 47 0.27 -14.06 10.88
C ARG A 47 -1.21 -13.73 11.01
N ASP A 48 -1.58 -12.48 10.74
CA ASP A 48 -2.93 -11.99 10.88
C ASP A 48 -3.23 -10.80 9.96
N LYS A 49 -4.48 -10.33 10.02
CA LYS A 49 -4.98 -9.17 9.28
C LYS A 49 -4.22 -7.88 9.65
N GLN A 50 -3.83 -7.70 10.92
CA GLN A 50 -3.17 -6.47 11.38
C GLN A 50 -1.75 -6.37 10.82
N GLU A 51 -0.97 -7.46 10.87
CA GLU A 51 0.36 -7.53 10.25
C GLU A 51 0.29 -7.21 8.76
N LEU A 52 -0.69 -7.79 8.08
CA LEU A 52 -0.89 -7.57 6.65
C LEU A 52 -1.23 -6.11 6.34
N ILE A 53 -2.19 -5.52 7.07
CA ILE A 53 -2.59 -4.12 6.86
C ILE A 53 -1.43 -3.17 7.15
N LEU A 54 -0.68 -3.42 8.24
CA LEU A 54 0.48 -2.60 8.59
C LEU A 54 1.55 -2.69 7.50
N PHE A 55 1.79 -3.89 6.94
CA PHE A 55 2.70 -4.06 5.83
C PHE A 55 2.22 -3.31 4.58
N ALA A 56 0.94 -3.43 4.22
CA ALA A 56 0.37 -2.70 3.08
C ALA A 56 0.49 -1.17 3.26
N LEU A 57 0.19 -0.65 4.46
CA LEU A 57 0.35 0.76 4.78
C LEU A 57 1.81 1.22 4.67
N ASN A 58 2.75 0.41 5.15
CA ASN A 58 4.18 0.69 5.01
C ASN A 58 4.60 0.74 3.53
N GLN A 59 4.09 -0.15 2.68
CA GLN A 59 4.38 -0.13 1.24
C GLN A 59 3.86 1.15 0.58
N VAL A 60 2.61 1.54 0.87
CA VAL A 60 2.02 2.79 0.36
C VAL A 60 2.83 4.00 0.84
N THR A 61 3.20 4.03 2.11
CA THR A 61 4.00 5.12 2.70
C THR A 61 5.39 5.21 2.06
N GLN A 62 6.07 4.09 1.83
CA GLN A 62 7.36 4.07 1.16
C GLN A 62 7.27 4.56 -0.29
N ARG A 63 6.22 4.18 -1.01
CA ARG A 63 5.98 4.68 -2.37
C ARG A 63 5.76 6.18 -2.37
N LEU A 64 4.95 6.68 -1.43
CA LEU A 64 4.67 8.11 -1.28
C LEU A 64 5.94 8.90 -0.93
N GLN A 65 6.75 8.41 0.00
CA GLN A 65 8.03 9.01 0.35
C GLN A 65 8.96 9.13 -0.86
N LYS A 66 9.04 8.09 -1.70
CA LYS A 66 9.83 8.13 -2.94
C LYS A 66 9.30 9.19 -3.92
N THR A 67 7.98 9.27 -4.10
CA THR A 67 7.35 10.30 -4.94
C THR A 67 7.67 11.70 -4.43
N MET A 68 7.52 11.94 -3.13
CA MET A 68 7.85 13.23 -2.51
C MET A 68 9.33 13.57 -2.68
N GLN A 69 10.22 12.59 -2.49
CA GLN A 69 11.65 12.80 -2.61
C GLN A 69 12.04 13.19 -4.04
N ALA A 70 11.42 12.56 -5.05
CA ALA A 70 11.62 12.92 -6.45
C ALA A 70 11.04 14.32 -6.79
N ALA A 71 9.82 14.63 -6.36
CA ALA A 71 9.19 15.93 -6.62
C ALA A 71 9.97 17.10 -5.99
N THR A 72 10.66 16.84 -4.88
CA THR A 72 11.37 17.88 -4.11
C THR A 72 12.86 17.97 -4.39
N GLU A 73 13.39 17.12 -5.28
CA GLU A 73 14.83 16.98 -5.54
C GLU A 73 15.48 18.32 -5.94
N HIS A 74 14.77 19.11 -6.74
CA HIS A 74 15.27 20.38 -7.29
C HIS A 74 14.63 21.62 -6.66
N ALA A 75 13.60 21.45 -5.83
CA ALA A 75 12.88 22.54 -5.18
C ALA A 75 13.58 23.02 -3.91
N ARG A 76 13.49 24.33 -3.61
CA ARG A 76 14.09 24.96 -2.43
C ARG A 76 13.12 25.88 -1.72
N GLY A 77 13.39 26.18 -0.45
CA GLY A 77 12.59 27.13 0.33
C GLY A 77 11.10 26.76 0.37
N VAL A 78 10.24 27.74 0.13
CA VAL A 78 8.77 27.55 0.13
C VAL A 78 8.32 26.67 -1.04
N ASP A 79 8.99 26.72 -2.20
CA ASP A 79 8.63 25.89 -3.36
C ASP A 79 8.75 24.40 -3.04
N ARG A 80 9.75 24.03 -2.23
CA ARG A 80 9.88 22.65 -1.74
C ARG A 80 8.70 22.22 -0.87
N LEU A 81 8.20 23.11 -0.02
CA LEU A 81 7.03 22.81 0.81
C LEU A 81 5.78 22.66 -0.05
N VAL A 82 5.60 23.50 -1.08
CA VAL A 82 4.51 23.40 -2.03
C VAL A 82 4.57 22.05 -2.76
N GLU A 83 5.72 21.67 -3.32
CA GLU A 83 5.89 20.37 -3.99
C GLU A 83 5.65 19.18 -3.05
N MET A 84 6.09 19.25 -1.78
CA MET A 84 5.80 18.23 -0.79
C MET A 84 4.30 18.06 -0.54
N LEU A 85 3.57 19.18 -0.39
CA LEU A 85 2.13 19.16 -0.16
C LEU A 85 1.37 18.69 -1.40
N SER A 86 1.80 19.13 -2.59
CA SER A 86 1.21 18.73 -3.87
C SER A 86 1.37 17.24 -4.17
N ALA A 87 2.48 16.63 -3.74
CA ALA A 87 2.68 15.19 -3.87
C ALA A 87 1.79 14.35 -2.93
N PHE A 88 1.23 14.95 -1.88
CA PHE A 88 0.45 14.28 -0.84
C PHE A 88 -1.05 14.53 -0.95
N LEU A 89 -1.43 15.74 -1.38
CA LEU A 89 -2.81 16.15 -1.53
C LEU A 89 -3.33 15.66 -2.89
N PRO A 90 -4.56 15.13 -2.96
CA PRO A 90 -5.23 14.92 -4.23
C PRO A 90 -5.61 16.29 -4.79
N LEU A 91 -4.65 16.96 -5.44
CA LEU A 91 -4.86 18.26 -6.09
C LEU A 91 -5.51 18.09 -7.47
N GLU A 92 -5.49 16.88 -8.01
CA GLU A 92 -6.34 16.50 -9.14
C GLU A 92 -7.73 16.18 -8.58
N THR A 93 -8.58 17.21 -8.49
CA THR A 93 -10.01 17.03 -8.63
C THR A 93 -10.26 16.44 -10.01
N GLU A 94 -10.94 15.29 -10.07
CA GLU A 94 -11.65 14.84 -11.27
C GLU A 94 -12.49 15.98 -11.88
#